data_AF-A0A7Y5SBY8-F1
#
_entry.id   AF-A0A7Y5SBY8-F1
#
_cell.length_a   1.000
_cell.length_b   1.000
_cell.length_c   1.000
_cell.angle_alpha   90.00
_cell.angle_beta   90.00
_cell.angle_gamma   90.00
#
_symmetry.space_group_name_H-M   'P 1'
#
loop_
_entity.id
_entity.type
_entity.pdbx_description
1 polymer ?
#
loop_
_entity_poly.entity_id
_entity_poly.type
_entity_poly.pdbx_seq_one_letter_code
_entity_poly.pdbx_strand_id
1 'polypeptide(L)' 'MSQFGMQLPGGRAKRAASPDIFTAMAFIAVAFLTAACAIMWQAAAHVGKGGNPFEPQTAGQIEIARQN' A
#
# COMPACT_ATOMS: atom_id res chain seq x y z
N MET A 1 11.70 -25.02 49.31
CA MET A 1 11.30 -23.78 48.62
C MET A 1 12.45 -23.30 47.75
N SER A 2 12.62 -23.89 46.57
CA SER A 2 13.65 -23.44 45.62
C SER A 2 13.08 -22.28 44.82
N GLN A 3 13.39 -21.05 45.23
CA GLN A 3 13.07 -19.81 44.52
C GLN A 3 14.08 -19.54 43.39
N PHE A 4 14.67 -20.58 42.80
CA PHE A 4 15.50 -20.46 41.61
C PHE A 4 14.61 -20.60 40.37
N GLY A 5 14.02 -19.48 39.94
CA GLY A 5 13.18 -19.42 38.75
C GLY A 5 12.41 -18.10 38.56
N MET A 6 12.28 -17.29 39.62
CA MET A 6 11.42 -16.09 39.61
C MET A 6 12.14 -14.78 39.21
N GLN A 7 13.45 -14.82 38.94
CA GLN A 7 14.22 -13.66 38.51
C GLN A 7 15.29 -14.06 37.48
N LEU A 8 14.90 -14.51 36.30
CA LEU A 8 15.81 -14.51 35.14
C LEU A 8 15.69 -13.13 34.46
N PRO A 9 16.59 -12.16 34.74
CA PRO A 9 16.54 -10.84 34.17
C PRO A 9 16.98 -10.98 32.70
N GLY A 10 16.02 -11.04 31.80
CA GLY A 10 16.26 -11.26 30.37
C GLY A 10 15.05 -11.74 29.58
N GLY A 11 14.08 -12.38 30.26
CA GLY A 11 12.86 -12.88 29.60
C GLY A 11 11.95 -11.81 28.98
N ARG A 12 12.06 -10.55 29.43
CA ARG A 12 11.27 -9.42 28.90
C ARG A 12 11.97 -8.63 27.79
N ALA A 13 13.29 -8.71 27.66
CA ALA A 13 14.05 -7.92 26.69
C ALA A 13 13.87 -8.39 25.24
N LYS A 14 13.53 -9.67 25.02
CA LYS A 14 13.37 -10.27 23.68
C LYS A 14 11.96 -10.17 23.08
N ARG A 15 11.00 -9.50 23.74
CA ARG A 15 9.60 -9.38 23.25
C ARG A 15 9.34 -8.09 22.45
N ALA A 16 10.37 -7.47 21.90
CA ALA A 16 10.16 -6.36 20.98
C ALA A 16 9.67 -6.90 19.63
N ALA A 17 8.56 -6.35 19.12
CA ALA A 17 8.13 -6.59 17.76
C ALA A 17 9.15 -5.92 16.82
N SER A 18 10.06 -6.71 16.25
CA SER A 18 10.99 -6.25 15.22
C SER A 18 10.42 -6.55 13.84
N PRO A 19 10.61 -5.66 12.85
CA PRO A 19 10.28 -5.96 11.46
C PRO A 19 10.98 -7.25 11.04
N ASP A 20 10.21 -8.17 10.48
CA ASP A 20 10.69 -9.45 9.95
C ASP A 20 10.60 -9.49 8.43
N ILE A 21 10.96 -10.64 7.85
CA ILE A 21 10.92 -10.83 6.39
C ILE A 21 9.51 -10.65 5.83
N PHE A 22 8.46 -11.05 6.56
CA PHE A 22 7.08 -10.88 6.13
C PHE A 22 6.67 -9.40 6.09
N THR A 23 7.12 -8.63 7.08
CA THR A 23 6.94 -7.17 7.10
C THR A 23 7.65 -6.51 5.91
N ALA A 24 8.86 -6.96 5.57
CA ALA A 24 9.60 -6.46 4.40
C ALA A 24 8.88 -6.83 3.08
N MET A 25 8.40 -8.08 2.95
CA MET A 25 7.65 -8.50 1.76
C MET A 25 6.34 -7.72 1.61
N ALA A 26 5.62 -7.49 2.72
CA ALA A 26 4.40 -6.69 2.72
C ALA A 26 4.67 -5.25 2.26
N PHE A 27 5.76 -4.64 2.73
CA PHE A 27 6.16 -3.30 2.30
C PHE A 27 6.46 -3.24 0.79
N ILE A 28 7.20 -4.22 0.27
CA ILE A 28 7.51 -4.28 -1.16
C ILE A 28 6.24 -4.44 -2.01
N ALA A 29 5.31 -5.31 -1.58
CA ALA A 29 4.04 -5.50 -2.26
C ALA A 29 3.22 -4.19 -2.32
N VAL A 30 3.14 -3.46 -1.21
CA VAL A 30 2.46 -2.15 -1.15
C VAL A 30 3.15 -1.10 -2.03
N ALA A 31 4.47 -1.10 -2.08
CA ALA A 31 5.22 -0.17 -2.93
C ALA A 31 4.91 -0.40 -4.42
N PHE A 32 4.92 -1.66 -4.88
CA PHE A 32 4.54 -1.99 -6.27
C PHE A 32 3.08 -1.70 -6.57
N LEU A 33 2.17 -1.98 -5.63
CA LEU A 33 0.75 -1.64 -5.79
C LEU A 33 0.57 -0.13 -5.97
N THR A 34 1.26 0.67 -5.16
CA THR A 34 1.21 2.14 -5.24
C THR A 34 1.74 2.64 -6.59
N ALA A 35 2.86 2.09 -7.06
CA ALA A 35 3.41 2.41 -8.37
C ALA A 35 2.43 2.07 -9.51
N ALA A 36 1.76 0.91 -9.43
CA ALA A 36 0.74 0.52 -10.40
C ALA A 36 -0.44 1.49 -10.43
N CYS A 37 -0.95 1.91 -9.27
CA CYS A 37 -2.01 2.93 -9.17
C CYS A 37 -1.58 4.26 -9.80
N ALA A 38 -0.34 4.70 -9.59
CA ALA A 38 0.18 5.95 -10.16
C ALA A 38 0.30 5.89 -11.69
N ILE A 39 0.73 4.76 -12.25
CA ILE A 39 0.80 4.58 -13.72
C ILE A 39 -0.62 4.62 -14.32
N MET A 40 -1.56 3.90 -13.70
CA MET A 40 -2.95 3.87 -14.16
C MET A 40 -3.57 5.29 -14.10
N TRP A 41 -3.24 6.07 -13.06
CA TRP A 41 -3.67 7.47 -12.96
C TRP A 41 -3.20 8.31 -14.16
N GLN A 42 -1.92 8.22 -14.52
CA GLN A 42 -1.38 8.98 -15.64
C GLN A 42 -2.08 8.62 -16.96
N ALA A 43 -2.31 7.32 -17.17
CA ALA A 43 -3.04 6.83 -18.35
C ALA A 43 -4.49 7.33 -18.34
N ALA A 44 -5.18 7.23 -17.20
CA ALA A 44 -6.55 7.69 -17.03
C ALA A 44 -6.70 9.20 -17.25
N ALA A 45 -5.72 10.00 -16.85
CA ALA A 45 -5.72 11.44 -17.09
C ALA A 45 -5.62 11.82 -18.58
N HIS A 46 -5.12 10.93 -19.45
CA HIS A 46 -5.08 11.18 -20.90
C HIS A 46 -6.38 10.81 -21.61
N VAL A 47 -7.14 9.86 -21.08
CA VAL A 47 -8.38 9.37 -21.70
C VAL A 47 -9.64 10.00 -21.09
N GLY A 48 -9.58 10.37 -19.81
CA GLY A 48 -10.69 10.97 -19.08
C GLY A 48 -11.04 12.37 -19.57
N LYS A 49 -12.32 12.73 -19.51
CA LYS A 49 -12.77 14.10 -19.75
C LYS A 49 -12.07 15.04 -18.77
N GLY A 50 -11.63 16.20 -19.24
CA GLY A 50 -11.02 17.23 -18.38
C GLY A 50 -9.72 16.83 -17.67
N GLY A 51 -9.13 15.67 -17.98
CA GLY A 51 -7.90 15.20 -17.36
C GLY A 51 -8.04 14.67 -15.93
N ASN A 52 -9.26 14.44 -15.42
CA ASN A 52 -9.50 13.92 -14.08
C ASN A 52 -9.88 12.43 -14.11
N PRO A 53 -9.05 11.52 -13.58
CA PRO A 53 -9.32 10.08 -13.52
C PRO A 53 -10.52 9.67 -12.66
N PHE A 54 -10.96 10.52 -11.74
CA PHE A 54 -12.05 10.21 -10.80
C PHE A 54 -13.40 10.79 -11.20
N GLU A 55 -13.48 11.44 -12.36
CA GLU A 55 -14.74 11.98 -12.83
C GLU A 55 -15.68 10.84 -13.27
N PRO A 56 -16.92 10.78 -12.76
CA PRO A 56 -17.84 9.70 -13.10
C PRO A 56 -18.20 9.71 -14.59
N GLN A 57 -18.05 8.56 -15.25
CA GLN A 57 -18.48 8.36 -16.63
C GLN A 57 -19.95 7.90 -16.65
N THR A 58 -20.86 8.79 -17.00
CA THR A 58 -22.28 8.45 -17.16
C THR A 58 -22.47 7.49 -18.35
N ALA A 59 -23.16 6.37 -18.12
CA ALA A 59 -23.47 5.40 -19.17
C ALA A 59 -24.23 6.08 -20.32
N GLY A 60 -23.78 5.87 -21.56
CA GLY A 60 -24.34 6.50 -22.76
C GLY A 60 -23.82 7.91 -23.07
N GLN A 61 -22.96 8.48 -22.23
CA GLN A 61 -22.33 9.80 -22.43
C GLN A 61 -20.81 9.74 -22.20
N ILE A 62 -20.18 8.64 -22.61
CA ILE A 62 -18.72 8.52 -22.56
C ILE A 62 -18.13 9.46 -23.61
N GLU A 63 -17.48 10.53 -23.15
CA GLU A 63 -16.65 11.39 -23.99
C GLU A 63 -15.21 11.16 -23.57
N ILE A 64 -14.33 11.13 -24.55
CA ILE A 64 -12.89 10.93 -24.40
C ILE A 64 -12.23 12.28 -24.65
N ALA A 65 -11.12 12.58 -23.98
CA ALA A 65 -10.33 13.76 -24.30
C ALA A 65 -9.97 13.77 -25.80
N ARG A 66 -10.28 14.86 -26.49
CA ARG A 66 -9.98 15.01 -27.93
C ARG A 66 -8.47 14.99 -28.13
N GLN A 67 -7.95 13.90 -28.71
CA GLN A 67 -6.57 13.79 -29.14
C GLN A 67 -6.40 14.64 -30.41
N ASN A 68 -5.75 15.81 -30.27
CA ASN A 68 -5.31 16.62 -31.42
C ASN A 68 -4.01 16.07 -31.98
#